data_AF-A0A925QP58-F1
#
_entry.id   AF-A0A925QP58-F1
#
_cell.length_a   1.000
_cell.length_b   1.000
_cell.length_c   1.000
_cell.angle_alpha   90.00
_cell.angle_beta   90.00
_cell.angle_gamma   90.00
#
_symmetry.space_group_name_H-M   'P 1'
#
loop_
_entity.id
_entity.type
_entity.pdbx_description
1 polymer ?
#
loop_
_entity_poly.entity_id
_entity_poly.type
_entity_poly.pdbx_seq_one_letter_code
_entity_poly.pdbx_strand_id
1 'polypeptide(L)'
;MANEPIDLAPLLAPLEIGEQGAGADLRLDYSAVSSYQKLRDARSAARADERARDSDDDSDGPPAEGWRDVLSIGQHALATQSKDMEVAAWLTEALVRMHGLAGLAAGATLLARLCDAYWETGFPQPDEDGMEVRASPIGGLSGSSSDGTVMQPLRRLAMFRRTDGTGLGLYQWEQAEQTAALPDERREAKIAAGAPDLKVLETEARVDKAYLTGTWRGATAALAAWRELDQIAEARFGSEAPSLRKVTTLLEQMLAVVTRLGGEPPAAELEAAATADGADAGDVAGASHGTARGAVLTREDALRELDRLADYFKRTEPHSPLAYTLEDAVRRGRLSLAELLAEVLPDEDARNAMLSRLGIRPNSN
;
A
#
# COMPACT_ATOMS: atom_id res chain seq x y z
N MET A 1 11.22 11.89 1.64
CA MET A 1 10.08 11.48 0.78
C MET A 1 9.34 10.34 1.44
N ALA A 2 8.09 10.54 1.87
CA ALA A 2 7.11 9.46 1.83
C ALA A 2 7.30 8.75 0.48
N ASN A 3 7.66 7.48 0.51
CA ASN A 3 8.03 6.74 -0.70
C ASN A 3 6.83 6.77 -1.65
N GLU A 4 6.84 7.69 -2.62
CA GLU A 4 5.74 7.85 -3.57
C GLU A 4 5.54 6.48 -4.24
N PRO A 5 4.30 5.96 -4.29
CA PRO A 5 4.07 4.61 -4.78
C PRO A 5 4.61 4.37 -6.20
N ILE A 6 4.69 5.42 -7.00
CA ILE A 6 5.22 5.46 -8.36
C ILE A 6 5.85 6.83 -8.63
N ASP A 7 6.85 6.86 -9.53
CA ASP A 7 7.37 8.11 -10.09
C ASP A 7 6.50 8.54 -11.28
N LEU A 8 5.76 9.63 -11.14
CA LEU A 8 4.84 10.12 -12.17
C LEU A 8 5.55 10.75 -13.37
N ALA A 9 6.74 11.31 -13.18
CA ALA A 9 7.43 12.08 -14.22
C ALA A 9 7.70 11.26 -15.50
N PRO A 10 8.29 10.05 -15.44
CA PRO A 10 8.51 9.24 -16.64
C PRO A 10 7.20 8.72 -17.26
N LEU A 11 6.17 8.48 -16.45
CA LEU A 11 4.87 7.99 -16.95
C LEU A 11 4.14 9.06 -17.76
N LEU A 12 4.36 10.34 -17.46
CA LEU A 12 3.71 11.48 -18.11
C LEU A 12 4.58 12.15 -19.18
N ALA A 13 5.88 11.87 -19.21
CA ALA A 13 6.80 12.42 -20.21
C ALA A 13 6.38 12.02 -21.65
N PRO A 14 6.42 12.94 -22.64
CA PRO A 14 6.15 12.61 -24.03
C PRO A 14 7.06 11.49 -24.54
N LEU A 15 6.49 10.53 -25.24
CA LEU A 15 7.24 9.45 -25.88
C LEU A 15 7.88 9.96 -27.18
N GLU A 16 8.94 9.27 -27.63
CA GLU A 16 9.58 9.57 -28.91
C GLU A 16 8.72 9.15 -30.13
N ILE A 17 7.66 8.39 -29.89
CA ILE A 17 6.77 7.85 -30.91
C ILE A 17 5.32 8.33 -30.71
N GLY A 18 4.56 8.31 -31.79
CA GLY A 18 3.15 8.74 -31.79
C GLY A 18 2.98 10.26 -31.84
N GLU A 19 1.79 10.69 -32.25
CA GLU A 19 1.46 12.10 -32.32
C GLU A 19 1.51 12.74 -30.91
N GLN A 20 2.18 13.89 -30.80
CA GLN A 20 2.42 14.58 -29.53
C GLN A 20 3.05 13.70 -28.43
N GLY A 21 3.75 12.63 -28.82
CA GLY A 21 4.38 11.69 -27.89
C GLY A 21 3.40 10.77 -27.15
N ALA A 22 2.20 10.54 -27.72
CA ALA A 22 1.20 9.67 -27.11
C ALA A 22 1.49 8.16 -27.25
N GLY A 23 2.45 7.77 -28.08
CA GLY A 23 2.75 6.36 -28.29
C GLY A 23 1.88 5.68 -29.36
N ALA A 24 1.64 4.39 -29.16
CA ALA A 24 0.78 3.58 -30.02
C ALA A 24 -0.36 2.92 -29.22
N ASP A 25 -1.46 2.55 -29.90
CA ASP A 25 -2.52 1.75 -29.29
C ASP A 25 -2.03 0.32 -29.07
N LEU A 26 -1.83 -0.06 -27.81
CA LEU A 26 -1.28 -1.36 -27.46
C LEU A 26 -2.26 -2.51 -27.75
N ARG A 27 -3.55 -2.23 -27.95
CA ARG A 27 -4.58 -3.24 -28.27
C ARG A 27 -4.39 -3.83 -29.67
N LEU A 28 -3.71 -3.10 -30.55
CA LEU A 28 -3.42 -3.52 -31.91
C LEU A 28 -2.18 -4.43 -32.02
N ASP A 29 -1.42 -4.57 -30.93
CA ASP A 29 -0.27 -5.48 -30.87
C ASP A 29 -0.71 -6.89 -30.45
N TYR A 30 -0.85 -7.77 -31.44
CA TYR A 30 -1.15 -9.20 -31.28
C TYR A 30 0.11 -10.08 -31.18
N SER A 31 1.30 -9.51 -31.05
CA SER A 31 2.54 -10.27 -30.96
C SER A 31 2.63 -11.02 -29.62
N ALA A 32 3.45 -12.07 -29.58
CA ALA A 32 3.73 -12.81 -28.35
C ALA A 32 4.42 -11.95 -27.27
N VAL A 33 4.95 -10.77 -27.63
CA VAL A 33 5.61 -9.85 -26.71
C VAL A 33 4.71 -8.70 -26.26
N SER A 34 3.46 -8.64 -26.73
CA SER A 34 2.47 -7.59 -26.42
C SER A 34 2.37 -7.28 -24.93
N SER A 35 2.73 -6.05 -24.56
CA SER A 35 2.61 -5.56 -23.19
C SER A 35 1.16 -5.50 -22.74
N TYR A 36 0.22 -5.20 -23.64
CA TYR A 36 -1.21 -5.16 -23.33
C TYR A 36 -1.72 -6.54 -22.91
N GLN A 37 -1.43 -7.57 -23.71
CA GLN A 37 -1.87 -8.92 -23.41
C GLN A 37 -1.25 -9.43 -22.10
N LYS A 38 0.06 -9.20 -21.90
CA LYS A 38 0.75 -9.55 -20.64
C LYS A 38 0.13 -8.85 -19.44
N LEU A 39 -0.17 -7.56 -19.54
CA LEU A 39 -0.78 -6.78 -18.47
C LEU A 39 -2.18 -7.29 -18.13
N ARG A 40 -2.99 -7.54 -19.17
CA ARG A 40 -4.34 -8.08 -19.04
C ARG A 40 -4.32 -9.44 -18.35
N ASP A 41 -3.42 -10.32 -18.75
CA ASP A 41 -3.28 -11.67 -18.17
C ASP A 41 -2.79 -11.61 -16.72
N ALA A 42 -1.79 -10.78 -16.43
CA ALA A 42 -1.32 -10.55 -15.06
C ALA A 42 -2.44 -10.04 -14.15
N ARG A 43 -3.22 -9.06 -14.61
CA ARG A 43 -4.38 -8.52 -13.88
C ARG A 43 -5.46 -9.58 -13.67
N SER A 44 -5.75 -10.39 -14.69
CA SER A 44 -6.73 -11.47 -14.60
C SER A 44 -6.31 -12.53 -13.58
N ALA A 45 -5.03 -12.92 -13.59
CA ALA A 45 -4.46 -13.88 -12.66
C ALA A 45 -4.48 -13.34 -11.22
N ALA A 46 -4.08 -12.10 -10.99
CA ALA A 46 -4.09 -11.47 -9.67
C ALA A 46 -5.51 -11.43 -9.07
N ARG A 47 -6.52 -11.11 -9.88
CA ARG A 47 -7.93 -11.15 -9.46
C ARG A 47 -8.48 -12.56 -9.23
N ALA A 48 -7.99 -13.56 -9.96
CA ALA A 48 -8.38 -14.94 -9.74
C ALA A 48 -7.82 -15.45 -8.40
N ASP A 49 -6.58 -15.10 -8.09
CA ASP A 49 -5.94 -15.39 -6.80
C ASP A 49 -6.69 -14.72 -5.63
N GLU A 50 -7.00 -13.41 -5.72
CA GLU A 50 -7.81 -12.73 -4.69
C GLU A 50 -9.16 -13.41 -4.44
N ARG A 51 -9.88 -13.77 -5.50
CA ARG A 51 -11.18 -14.45 -5.37
C ARG A 51 -11.06 -15.84 -4.73
N ALA A 52 -9.96 -16.56 -5.00
CA ALA A 52 -9.71 -17.86 -4.38
C ALA A 52 -9.43 -17.73 -2.88
N ARG A 53 -8.65 -16.72 -2.48
CA ARG A 53 -8.38 -16.42 -1.07
C ARG A 53 -9.62 -15.98 -0.30
N ASP A 54 -10.46 -15.14 -0.92
CA ASP A 54 -11.74 -14.71 -0.34
C ASP A 54 -12.69 -15.90 -0.13
N SER A 55 -12.64 -16.95 -0.95
CA SER A 55 -13.45 -18.16 -0.75
C SER A 55 -12.94 -19.11 0.34
N ASP A 56 -11.65 -19.06 0.64
CA ASP A 56 -10.99 -19.93 1.63
C ASP A 56 -10.91 -19.29 3.04
N ASP A 57 -11.59 -18.15 3.24
CA ASP A 57 -11.56 -17.31 4.47
C ASP A 57 -10.15 -16.77 4.82
N ASP A 58 -9.18 -16.89 3.91
CA ASP A 58 -7.82 -16.31 4.03
C ASP A 58 -7.76 -14.89 3.44
N SER A 59 -8.83 -14.14 3.66
CA SER A 59 -9.06 -12.87 2.99
C SER A 59 -8.20 -11.74 3.58
N ASP A 60 -7.73 -11.89 4.83
CA ASP A 60 -6.93 -10.89 5.55
C ASP A 60 -5.41 -11.05 5.33
N GLY A 61 -5.00 -11.94 4.43
CA GLY A 61 -3.61 -12.10 4.00
C GLY A 61 -3.08 -10.90 3.21
N PRO A 62 -1.75 -10.86 2.94
CA PRO A 62 -1.17 -9.80 2.10
C PRO A 62 -1.77 -9.82 0.69
N PRO A 63 -1.78 -8.68 -0.03
CA PRO A 63 -2.27 -8.61 -1.41
C PRO A 63 -1.64 -9.69 -2.30
N ALA A 64 -2.40 -10.16 -3.29
CA ALA A 64 -1.89 -11.13 -4.27
C ALA A 64 -0.60 -10.61 -4.94
N GLU A 65 0.44 -11.44 -4.98
CA GLU A 65 1.76 -10.98 -5.44
C GLU A 65 1.76 -10.53 -6.90
N GLY A 66 0.84 -11.07 -7.71
CA GLY A 66 0.64 -10.72 -9.12
C GLY A 66 0.29 -9.24 -9.35
N TRP A 67 -0.17 -8.50 -8.33
CA TRP A 67 -0.35 -7.06 -8.46
C TRP A 67 0.97 -6.31 -8.69
N ARG A 68 2.11 -6.86 -8.24
CA ARG A 68 3.45 -6.31 -8.55
C ARG A 68 3.76 -6.39 -10.04
N ASP A 69 3.33 -7.46 -10.71
CA ASP A 69 3.51 -7.60 -12.15
C ASP A 69 2.65 -6.58 -12.91
N VAL A 70 1.41 -6.36 -12.46
CA VAL A 70 0.54 -5.31 -13.02
C VAL A 70 1.19 -3.93 -12.86
N LEU A 71 1.76 -3.63 -11.69
CA LEU A 71 2.50 -2.39 -11.44
C LEU A 71 3.70 -2.24 -12.38
N SER A 72 4.52 -3.29 -12.50
CA SER A 72 5.74 -3.25 -13.30
C SER A 72 5.43 -3.09 -14.79
N ILE A 73 4.52 -3.90 -15.32
CA ILE A 73 4.18 -3.91 -16.75
C ILE A 73 3.45 -2.61 -17.12
N GLY A 74 2.51 -2.15 -16.28
CA GLY A 74 1.75 -0.92 -16.53
C GLY A 74 2.64 0.33 -16.54
N GLN A 75 3.56 0.45 -15.58
CA GLN A 75 4.53 1.56 -15.57
C GLN A 75 5.44 1.53 -16.80
N HIS A 76 5.94 0.35 -17.17
CA HIS A 76 6.78 0.21 -18.36
C HIS A 76 6.03 0.60 -19.65
N ALA A 77 4.78 0.15 -19.80
CA ALA A 77 3.93 0.48 -20.94
C ALA A 77 3.71 2.00 -21.05
N LEU A 78 3.36 2.66 -19.94
CA LEU A 78 3.12 4.12 -19.91
C LEU A 78 4.39 4.94 -20.15
N ALA A 79 5.53 4.49 -19.61
CA ALA A 79 6.80 5.18 -19.73
C ALA A 79 7.45 5.05 -21.11
N THR A 80 7.13 4.00 -21.88
CA THR A 80 7.91 3.67 -23.08
C THR A 80 7.10 3.41 -24.36
N GLN A 81 5.79 3.14 -24.25
CA GLN A 81 5.03 2.63 -25.41
C GLN A 81 3.73 3.39 -25.68
N SER A 82 2.96 3.76 -24.67
CA SER A 82 1.61 4.33 -24.86
C SER A 82 1.15 5.22 -23.72
N LYS A 83 0.48 6.33 -24.03
CA LYS A 83 -0.29 7.12 -23.07
C LYS A 83 -1.73 6.61 -23.09
N ASP A 84 -1.99 5.62 -22.25
CA ASP A 84 -3.23 4.84 -22.29
C ASP A 84 -3.98 4.90 -20.94
N MET A 85 -5.22 5.39 -20.98
CA MET A 85 -6.09 5.57 -19.82
C MET A 85 -6.58 4.24 -19.24
N GLU A 86 -6.72 3.19 -20.06
CA GLU A 86 -7.07 1.85 -19.56
C GLU A 86 -5.90 1.23 -18.81
N VAL A 87 -4.69 1.35 -19.36
CA VAL A 87 -3.46 0.91 -18.68
C VAL A 87 -3.31 1.66 -17.35
N ALA A 88 -3.51 2.97 -17.32
CA ALA A 88 -3.46 3.77 -16.10
C ALA A 88 -4.57 3.41 -15.10
N ALA A 89 -5.76 3.04 -15.56
CA ALA A 89 -6.82 2.54 -14.68
C ALA A 89 -6.43 1.19 -14.05
N TRP A 90 -5.89 0.25 -14.84
CA TRP A 90 -5.41 -1.03 -14.30
C TRP A 90 -4.23 -0.86 -13.34
N LEU A 91 -3.35 0.11 -13.63
CA LEU A 91 -2.27 0.48 -12.73
C LEU A 91 -2.82 1.05 -11.41
N THR A 92 -3.82 1.94 -11.48
CA THR A 92 -4.52 2.49 -10.31
C THR A 92 -5.14 1.39 -9.45
N GLU A 93 -5.76 0.39 -10.08
CA GLU A 93 -6.31 -0.77 -9.39
C GLU A 93 -5.24 -1.54 -8.59
N ALA A 94 -4.08 -1.78 -9.19
CA ALA A 94 -2.96 -2.44 -8.54
C ALA A 94 -2.34 -1.58 -7.43
N LEU A 95 -2.23 -0.26 -7.66
CA LEU A 95 -1.72 0.70 -6.68
C LEU A 95 -2.54 0.71 -5.41
N VAL A 96 -3.88 0.69 -5.51
CA VAL A 96 -4.76 0.66 -4.34
C VAL A 96 -4.50 -0.59 -3.49
N ARG A 97 -4.28 -1.73 -4.11
CA ARG A 97 -4.04 -2.98 -3.37
C ARG A 97 -2.67 -3.03 -2.72
N MET A 98 -1.65 -2.51 -3.41
CA MET A 98 -0.28 -2.55 -2.93
C MET A 98 0.06 -1.41 -1.96
N HIS A 99 -0.61 -0.26 -2.09
CA HIS A 99 -0.25 0.99 -1.42
C HIS A 99 -1.44 1.74 -0.80
N GLY A 100 -2.66 1.16 -0.84
CA GLY A 100 -3.84 1.71 -0.18
C GLY A 100 -4.20 3.12 -0.68
N LEU A 101 -4.46 4.02 0.27
CA LEU A 101 -4.85 5.41 0.01
C LEU A 101 -3.78 6.20 -0.77
N ALA A 102 -2.49 5.96 -0.49
CA ALA A 102 -1.41 6.58 -1.24
C ALA A 102 -1.41 6.11 -2.71
N GLY A 103 -1.68 4.82 -2.92
CA GLY A 103 -1.86 4.26 -4.26
C GLY A 103 -3.05 4.85 -5.01
N LEU A 104 -4.19 5.04 -4.32
CA LEU A 104 -5.35 5.71 -4.90
C LEU A 104 -5.03 7.15 -5.33
N ALA A 105 -4.34 7.90 -4.46
CA ALA A 105 -3.94 9.28 -4.76
C ALA A 105 -3.03 9.34 -6.00
N ALA A 106 -1.97 8.53 -6.03
CA ALA A 106 -1.04 8.49 -7.16
C ALA A 106 -1.71 8.07 -8.47
N GLY A 107 -2.57 7.04 -8.44
CA GLY A 107 -3.32 6.60 -9.61
C GLY A 107 -4.33 7.63 -10.13
N ALA A 108 -5.04 8.30 -9.21
CA ALA A 108 -5.97 9.38 -9.56
C ALA A 108 -5.24 10.56 -10.21
N THR A 109 -4.10 10.98 -9.64
CA THR A 109 -3.26 12.03 -10.23
C THR A 109 -2.73 11.61 -11.61
N LEU A 110 -2.26 10.37 -11.78
CA LEU A 110 -1.82 9.87 -13.08
C LEU A 110 -2.93 9.96 -14.13
N LEU A 111 -4.12 9.45 -13.82
CA LEU A 111 -5.28 9.49 -14.71
C LEU A 111 -5.67 10.93 -15.05
N ALA A 112 -5.75 11.81 -14.05
CA ALA A 112 -6.06 13.22 -14.23
C ALA A 112 -5.09 13.89 -15.20
N ARG A 113 -3.78 13.68 -15.01
CA ARG A 113 -2.74 14.27 -15.85
C ARG A 113 -2.71 13.67 -17.25
N LEU A 114 -3.00 12.38 -17.42
CA LEU A 114 -3.15 11.78 -18.76
C LEU A 114 -4.37 12.34 -19.50
N CYS A 115 -5.52 12.46 -18.83
CA CYS A 115 -6.73 13.07 -19.38
C CYS A 115 -6.51 14.53 -19.79
N ASP A 116 -5.67 15.26 -19.08
CA ASP A 116 -5.39 16.66 -19.40
C ASP A 116 -4.35 16.81 -20.52
N ALA A 117 -3.21 16.11 -20.42
CA ALA A 117 -2.07 16.28 -21.32
C ALA A 117 -2.20 15.53 -22.66
N TYR A 118 -2.90 14.38 -22.68
CA TYR A 118 -3.01 13.50 -23.84
C TYR A 118 -4.46 13.26 -24.25
N TRP A 119 -5.34 14.24 -24.02
CA TRP A 119 -6.77 14.10 -24.36
C TRP A 119 -7.01 13.74 -25.83
N GLU A 120 -6.36 14.47 -26.75
CA GLU A 120 -6.61 14.30 -28.19
C GLU A 120 -5.95 13.03 -28.74
N THR A 121 -4.74 12.71 -28.26
CA THR A 121 -3.87 11.69 -28.87
C THR A 121 -3.77 10.39 -28.07
N GLY A 122 -4.18 10.39 -26.80
CA GLY A 122 -4.09 9.25 -25.90
C GLY A 122 -5.10 8.13 -26.22
N PHE A 123 -4.82 6.95 -25.66
CA PHE A 123 -5.57 5.73 -25.93
C PHE A 123 -6.47 5.32 -24.74
N PRO A 124 -7.56 4.58 -24.98
CA PRO A 124 -8.15 4.31 -26.30
C PRO A 124 -8.69 5.58 -26.95
N GLN A 125 -8.72 5.61 -28.28
CA GLN A 125 -9.39 6.66 -29.03
C GLN A 125 -10.91 6.48 -28.93
N PRO A 126 -11.72 7.56 -28.94
CA PRO A 126 -13.18 7.46 -29.03
C PRO A 126 -13.56 6.74 -30.33
N ASP A 127 -14.68 6.03 -30.31
CA ASP A 127 -15.19 5.32 -31.49
C ASP A 127 -16.46 5.98 -32.04
N GLU A 128 -17.11 5.33 -33.01
CA GLU A 128 -18.33 5.85 -33.65
C GLU A 128 -19.51 5.99 -32.67
N ASP A 129 -19.48 5.26 -31.55
CA ASP A 129 -20.52 5.25 -30.52
C ASP A 129 -20.27 6.27 -29.40
N GLY A 130 -19.12 6.98 -29.42
CA GLY A 130 -18.81 8.11 -28.54
C GLY A 130 -17.61 7.86 -27.63
N MET A 131 -17.72 8.31 -26.38
CA MET A 131 -16.62 8.33 -25.41
C MET A 131 -16.59 7.09 -24.49
N GLU A 132 -17.54 6.16 -24.63
CA GLU A 132 -17.70 5.03 -23.70
C GLU A 132 -16.43 4.19 -23.57
N VAL A 133 -15.74 3.89 -24.68
CA VAL A 133 -14.49 3.10 -24.66
C VAL A 133 -13.39 3.77 -23.83
N ARG A 134 -13.37 5.10 -23.77
CA ARG A 134 -12.41 5.89 -23.00
C ARG A 134 -12.87 6.13 -21.57
N ALA A 135 -14.18 6.28 -21.35
CA ALA A 135 -14.78 6.52 -20.04
C ALA A 135 -14.83 5.25 -19.19
N SER A 136 -15.11 4.09 -19.80
CA SER A 136 -15.37 2.82 -19.12
C SER A 136 -14.22 2.35 -18.21
N PRO A 137 -12.92 2.44 -18.60
CA PRO A 137 -11.84 2.05 -17.70
C PRO A 137 -11.77 2.91 -16.43
N ILE A 138 -11.95 4.22 -16.56
CA ILE A 138 -11.92 5.17 -15.43
C ILE A 138 -13.16 4.96 -14.55
N GLY A 139 -14.34 4.91 -15.17
CA GLY A 139 -15.61 4.64 -14.48
C GLY A 139 -15.66 3.28 -13.80
N GLY A 140 -14.99 2.27 -14.37
CA GLY A 140 -14.87 0.94 -13.79
C GLY A 140 -14.16 0.91 -12.44
N LEU A 141 -13.30 1.89 -12.12
CA LEU A 141 -12.67 2.00 -10.80
C LEU A 141 -13.71 2.25 -9.70
N SER A 142 -14.60 3.22 -9.92
CA SER A 142 -15.68 3.59 -8.99
C SER A 142 -16.90 2.69 -9.10
N GLY A 143 -17.21 2.26 -10.33
CA GLY A 143 -18.37 1.47 -10.68
C GLY A 143 -19.63 2.33 -10.87
N SER A 144 -20.51 1.89 -11.77
CA SER A 144 -21.79 2.54 -12.05
C SER A 144 -22.94 1.82 -11.34
N SER A 145 -23.51 0.77 -11.94
CA SER A 145 -24.61 -0.03 -11.37
C SER A 145 -24.16 -0.96 -10.24
N SER A 146 -22.90 -1.37 -10.24
CA SER A 146 -22.26 -2.20 -9.22
C SER A 146 -21.00 -1.52 -8.69
N ASP A 147 -20.41 -2.08 -7.64
CA ASP A 147 -19.16 -1.58 -7.09
C ASP A 147 -18.02 -1.75 -8.08
N GLY A 148 -17.20 -0.70 -8.19
CA GLY A 148 -16.02 -0.72 -9.03
C GLY A 148 -14.84 -1.46 -8.41
N THR A 149 -13.79 -1.55 -9.21
CA THR A 149 -12.64 -2.41 -8.98
C THR A 149 -11.78 -2.03 -7.78
N VAL A 150 -11.88 -0.77 -7.30
CA VAL A 150 -11.17 -0.29 -6.11
C VAL A 150 -12.04 -0.26 -4.86
N MET A 151 -13.37 -0.42 -4.98
CA MET A 151 -14.30 -0.23 -3.86
C MET A 151 -14.09 -1.24 -2.73
N GLN A 152 -14.02 -2.54 -3.05
CA GLN A 152 -13.81 -3.58 -2.03
C GLN A 152 -12.44 -3.46 -1.36
N PRO A 153 -11.30 -3.31 -2.07
CA PRO A 153 -10.01 -3.05 -1.46
C PRO A 153 -10.00 -1.85 -0.51
N LEU A 154 -10.60 -0.72 -0.91
CA LEU A 154 -10.67 0.48 -0.08
C LEU A 154 -11.50 0.26 1.19
N ARG A 155 -12.63 -0.46 1.12
CA ARG A 155 -13.44 -0.80 2.32
C ARG A 155 -12.68 -1.67 3.32
N ARG A 156 -11.74 -2.48 2.85
CA ARG A 156 -10.91 -3.37 3.67
C ARG A 156 -9.69 -2.68 4.28
N LEU A 157 -9.30 -1.50 3.78
CA LEU A 157 -8.17 -0.78 4.35
C LEU A 157 -8.40 -0.46 5.82
N ALA A 158 -7.44 -0.86 6.66
CA ALA A 158 -7.49 -0.59 8.09
C ALA A 158 -7.44 0.91 8.38
N MET A 159 -8.52 1.45 8.91
CA MET A 159 -8.64 2.86 9.29
C MET A 159 -7.92 3.17 10.60
N PHE A 160 -7.94 2.20 11.52
CA PHE A 160 -7.22 2.22 12.79
C PHE A 160 -6.79 0.82 13.20
N ARG A 161 -5.94 0.73 14.22
CA ARG A 161 -5.50 -0.52 14.81
C ARG A 161 -6.14 -0.73 16.18
N ARG A 162 -6.53 -1.96 16.45
CA ARG A 162 -6.96 -2.43 17.77
C ARG A 162 -5.74 -2.60 18.67
N THR A 163 -5.98 -2.83 19.96
CA THR A 163 -4.91 -2.99 20.96
C THR A 163 -4.04 -4.22 20.73
N ASP A 164 -4.59 -5.25 20.09
CA ASP A 164 -3.90 -6.47 19.66
C ASP A 164 -3.12 -6.32 18.33
N GLY A 165 -3.16 -5.12 17.72
CA GLY A 165 -2.50 -4.81 16.46
C GLY A 165 -3.35 -5.11 15.22
N THR A 166 -4.53 -5.71 15.37
CA THR A 166 -5.44 -6.00 14.25
C THR A 166 -5.94 -4.71 13.63
N GLY A 167 -5.84 -4.60 12.31
CA GLY A 167 -6.41 -3.48 11.55
C GLY A 167 -7.92 -3.60 11.43
N LEU A 168 -8.64 -2.48 11.55
CA LEU A 168 -10.08 -2.45 11.37
C LEU A 168 -10.49 -1.56 10.20
N GLY A 169 -11.14 -2.14 9.21
CA GLY A 169 -11.60 -1.45 8.00
C GLY A 169 -12.97 -0.78 8.15
N LEU A 170 -13.37 -0.02 7.14
CA LEU A 170 -14.64 0.70 7.14
C LEU A 170 -15.83 -0.25 7.25
N TYR A 171 -15.77 -1.41 6.60
CA TYR A 171 -16.84 -2.41 6.65
C TYR A 171 -17.15 -2.87 8.08
N GLN A 172 -16.12 -3.23 8.86
CA GLN A 172 -16.30 -3.66 10.25
C GLN A 172 -16.79 -2.52 11.14
N TRP A 173 -16.40 -1.28 10.85
CA TRP A 173 -16.88 -0.10 11.56
C TRP A 173 -18.38 0.12 11.32
N GLU A 174 -18.82 0.08 10.05
CA GLU A 174 -20.23 0.19 9.69
C GLU A 174 -21.08 -0.91 10.35
N GLN A 175 -20.57 -2.14 10.42
CA GLN A 175 -21.22 -3.22 11.16
C GLN A 175 -21.37 -2.92 12.66
N ALA A 176 -20.34 -2.33 13.28
CA ALA A 176 -20.38 -1.95 14.68
C ALA A 176 -21.42 -0.84 14.93
N GLU A 177 -21.50 0.16 14.03
CA GLU A 177 -22.51 1.23 14.11
C GLU A 177 -23.94 0.70 13.92
N GLN A 178 -24.15 -0.19 12.96
CA GLN A 178 -25.45 -0.84 12.74
C GLN A 178 -25.85 -1.67 13.97
N THR A 179 -24.91 -2.36 14.60
CA THR A 179 -25.14 -3.13 15.82
C THR A 179 -25.47 -2.22 17.00
N ALA A 180 -24.75 -1.10 17.13
CA ALA A 180 -24.99 -0.10 18.18
C ALA A 180 -26.38 0.56 18.07
N ALA A 181 -26.92 0.71 16.86
CA ALA A 181 -28.24 1.26 16.61
C ALA A 181 -29.41 0.32 16.97
N LEU A 182 -29.14 -0.96 17.29
CA LEU A 182 -30.17 -1.92 17.68
C LEU A 182 -30.63 -1.72 19.13
N PRO A 183 -31.88 -2.15 19.47
CA PRO A 183 -32.35 -2.23 20.85
C PRO A 183 -31.42 -3.12 21.71
N ASP A 184 -31.35 -2.81 23.01
CA ASP A 184 -30.38 -3.38 23.96
C ASP A 184 -30.27 -4.91 23.90
N GLU A 185 -31.38 -5.63 24.02
CA GLU A 185 -31.39 -7.10 23.97
C GLU A 185 -30.79 -7.67 22.66
N ARG A 186 -31.10 -7.04 21.52
CA ARG A 186 -30.60 -7.49 20.20
C ARG A 186 -29.14 -7.11 19.99
N ARG A 187 -28.74 -5.93 20.49
CA ARG A 187 -27.36 -5.46 20.45
C ARG A 187 -26.46 -6.37 21.28
N GLU A 188 -26.86 -6.66 22.53
CA GLU A 188 -26.12 -7.56 23.42
C GLU A 188 -26.02 -8.97 22.86
N ALA A 189 -27.10 -9.51 22.29
CA ALA A 189 -27.08 -10.81 21.64
C ALA A 189 -26.11 -10.85 20.44
N LYS A 190 -26.06 -9.80 19.61
CA LYS A 190 -25.11 -9.71 18.49
C LYS A 190 -23.66 -9.60 18.95
N ILE A 191 -23.39 -8.77 19.97
CA ILE A 191 -22.04 -8.62 20.54
C ILE A 191 -21.60 -9.95 21.15
N ALA A 192 -22.47 -10.65 21.89
CA ALA A 192 -22.19 -11.98 22.43
C ALA A 192 -21.96 -13.04 21.33
N ALA A 193 -22.53 -12.84 20.14
CA ALA A 193 -22.30 -13.68 18.96
C ALA A 193 -21.05 -13.28 18.15
N GLY A 194 -20.23 -12.33 18.63
CA GLY A 194 -18.96 -11.93 18.01
C GLY A 194 -19.01 -10.67 17.15
N ALA A 195 -20.13 -9.93 17.12
CA ALA A 195 -20.16 -8.63 16.45
C ALA A 195 -19.25 -7.61 17.17
N PRO A 196 -18.53 -6.73 16.44
CA PRO A 196 -17.69 -5.73 17.07
C PRO A 196 -18.51 -4.74 17.92
N ASP A 197 -18.07 -4.50 19.16
CA ASP A 197 -18.67 -3.49 20.03
C ASP A 197 -18.08 -2.10 19.71
N LEU A 198 -18.93 -1.20 19.22
CA LEU A 198 -18.56 0.16 18.85
C LEU A 198 -17.85 0.92 19.99
N LYS A 199 -18.27 0.76 21.25
CA LYS A 199 -17.67 1.48 22.38
C LYS A 199 -16.24 1.01 22.65
N VAL A 200 -16.00 -0.30 22.50
CA VAL A 200 -14.68 -0.89 22.61
C VAL A 200 -13.80 -0.38 21.46
N LEU A 201 -14.30 -0.45 20.23
CA LEU A 201 -13.56 0.03 19.06
C LEU A 201 -13.17 1.51 19.16
N GLU A 202 -14.09 2.38 19.60
CA GLU A 202 -13.80 3.80 19.83
C GLU A 202 -12.67 4.01 20.85
N THR A 203 -12.65 3.20 21.90
CA THR A 203 -11.62 3.27 22.95
C THR A 203 -10.28 2.78 22.42
N GLU A 204 -10.25 1.64 21.73
CA GLU A 204 -9.03 1.06 21.16
C GLU A 204 -8.42 1.95 20.07
N ALA A 205 -9.24 2.50 19.18
CA ALA A 205 -8.78 3.36 18.10
C ALA A 205 -8.00 4.59 18.61
N ARG A 206 -8.44 5.17 19.73
CA ARG A 206 -7.83 6.35 20.34
C ARG A 206 -6.45 6.09 20.94
N VAL A 207 -6.05 4.83 21.12
CA VAL A 207 -4.73 4.46 21.65
C VAL A 207 -3.63 4.79 20.63
N ASP A 208 -3.88 4.54 19.35
CA ASP A 208 -2.91 4.74 18.27
C ASP A 208 -3.23 5.99 17.44
N LYS A 209 -3.12 7.16 18.10
CA LYS A 209 -3.39 8.45 17.48
C LYS A 209 -2.50 8.71 16.25
N ALA A 210 -1.25 8.25 16.27
CA ALA A 210 -0.32 8.42 15.15
C ALA A 210 -0.81 7.69 13.90
N TYR A 211 -1.30 6.46 14.03
CA TYR A 211 -1.89 5.72 12.92
C TYR A 211 -3.15 6.43 12.39
N LEU A 212 -4.05 6.86 13.28
CA LEU A 212 -5.25 7.62 12.89
C LEU A 212 -4.91 8.90 12.11
N THR A 213 -3.92 9.67 12.56
CA THR A 213 -3.42 10.86 11.86
C THR A 213 -2.83 10.50 10.50
N GLY A 214 -2.10 9.38 10.38
CA GLY A 214 -1.60 8.86 9.11
C GLY A 214 -2.73 8.52 8.13
N THR A 215 -3.72 7.76 8.59
CA THR A 215 -4.91 7.43 7.79
C THR A 215 -5.67 8.69 7.37
N TRP A 216 -5.85 9.65 8.27
CA TRP A 216 -6.49 10.93 7.97
C TRP A 216 -5.77 11.67 6.85
N ARG A 217 -4.44 11.81 6.93
CA ARG A 217 -3.63 12.47 5.88
C ARG A 217 -3.75 11.74 4.56
N GLY A 218 -3.63 10.42 4.57
CA GLY A 218 -3.76 9.59 3.37
C GLY A 218 -5.15 9.73 2.72
N ALA A 219 -6.22 9.71 3.52
CA ALA A 219 -7.59 9.83 3.02
C ALA A 219 -7.88 11.23 2.48
N THR A 220 -7.37 12.28 3.12
CA THR A 220 -7.48 13.66 2.64
C THR A 220 -6.76 13.84 1.30
N ALA A 221 -5.52 13.34 1.19
CA ALA A 221 -4.75 13.40 -0.06
C ALA A 221 -5.43 12.61 -1.19
N ALA A 222 -5.91 11.40 -0.90
CA ALA A 222 -6.62 10.57 -1.86
C ALA A 222 -7.94 11.22 -2.32
N LEU A 223 -8.71 11.82 -1.40
CA LEU A 223 -9.95 12.52 -1.73
C LEU A 223 -9.69 13.76 -2.60
N ALA A 224 -8.63 14.51 -2.30
CA ALA A 224 -8.25 15.68 -3.11
C ALA A 224 -7.88 15.26 -4.54
N ALA A 225 -6.99 14.26 -4.70
CA ALA A 225 -6.58 13.76 -6.00
C ALA A 225 -7.74 13.14 -6.79
N TRP A 226 -8.63 12.41 -6.11
CA TRP A 226 -9.81 11.81 -6.74
C TRP A 226 -10.82 12.85 -7.22
N ARG A 227 -11.04 13.93 -6.45
CA ARG A 227 -11.88 15.05 -6.87
C ARG A 227 -11.27 15.86 -8.02
N GLU A 228 -9.95 15.97 -8.08
CA GLU A 228 -9.27 16.57 -9.24
C GLU A 228 -9.50 15.73 -10.50
N LEU A 229 -9.38 14.40 -10.41
CA LEU A 229 -9.73 13.49 -11.51
C LEU A 229 -11.20 13.65 -11.93
N ASP A 230 -12.14 13.74 -10.97
CA ASP A 230 -13.57 13.93 -11.25
C ASP A 230 -13.83 15.23 -12.03
N GLN A 231 -13.23 16.34 -11.59
CA GLN A 231 -13.35 17.63 -12.28
C GLN A 231 -12.78 17.60 -13.71
N ILE A 232 -11.62 16.97 -13.90
CA ILE A 232 -11.01 16.83 -15.22
C ILE A 232 -11.85 15.91 -16.10
N ALA A 233 -12.38 14.81 -15.55
CA ALA A 233 -13.26 13.92 -16.28
C ALA A 233 -14.55 14.63 -16.72
N GLU A 234 -15.21 15.38 -15.84
CA GLU A 234 -16.38 16.18 -16.20
C GLU A 234 -16.06 17.20 -17.30
N ALA A 235 -14.92 17.90 -17.20
CA ALA A 235 -14.53 18.90 -18.19
C ALA A 235 -14.20 18.30 -19.57
N ARG A 236 -13.60 17.10 -19.60
CA ARG A 236 -13.13 16.46 -20.84
C ARG A 236 -14.21 15.61 -21.52
N PHE A 237 -14.95 14.83 -20.75
CA PHE A 237 -15.98 13.91 -21.27
C PHE A 237 -17.36 14.55 -21.39
N GLY A 238 -17.63 15.68 -20.70
CA GLY A 238 -18.92 16.36 -20.75
C GLY A 238 -20.06 15.45 -20.27
N SER A 239 -21.11 15.30 -21.09
CA SER A 239 -22.27 14.46 -20.74
C SER A 239 -21.98 12.97 -20.64
N GLU A 240 -20.85 12.52 -21.18
CA GLU A 240 -20.42 11.11 -21.16
C GLU A 240 -19.40 10.83 -20.04
N ALA A 241 -19.25 11.75 -19.09
CA ALA A 241 -18.31 11.58 -17.98
C ALA A 241 -18.66 10.36 -17.11
N PRO A 242 -17.67 9.51 -16.78
CA PRO A 242 -17.89 8.39 -15.89
C PRO A 242 -18.17 8.87 -14.46
N SER A 243 -19.08 8.19 -13.75
CA SER A 243 -19.39 8.53 -12.36
C SER A 243 -18.29 8.06 -11.40
N LEU A 244 -17.62 9.01 -10.74
CA LEU A 244 -16.59 8.74 -9.73
C LEU A 244 -17.08 8.90 -8.28
N ARG A 245 -18.38 9.12 -8.12
CA ARG A 245 -19.03 9.47 -6.84
C ARG A 245 -18.90 8.42 -5.76
N LYS A 246 -18.93 7.12 -6.08
CA LYS A 246 -18.91 6.06 -5.06
C LYS A 246 -17.61 6.08 -4.24
N VAL A 247 -16.48 6.26 -4.93
CA VAL A 247 -15.17 6.39 -4.27
C VAL A 247 -15.11 7.69 -3.48
N THR A 248 -15.63 8.80 -3.99
CA THR A 248 -15.74 10.07 -3.25
C THR A 248 -16.50 9.88 -1.93
N THR A 249 -17.69 9.27 -1.98
CA THR A 249 -18.50 8.99 -0.79
C THR A 249 -17.78 8.06 0.19
N LEU A 250 -17.09 7.03 -0.31
CA LEU A 250 -16.32 6.10 0.52
C LEU A 250 -15.18 6.82 1.28
N LEU A 251 -14.42 7.68 0.59
CA LEU A 251 -13.34 8.45 1.20
C LEU A 251 -13.87 9.48 2.22
N GLU A 252 -15.02 10.11 1.94
CA GLU A 252 -15.70 10.99 2.89
C GLU A 252 -16.15 10.23 4.15
N GLN A 253 -16.67 9.00 4.01
CA GLN A 253 -17.01 8.15 5.14
C GLN A 253 -15.76 7.78 5.96
N MET A 254 -14.67 7.36 5.31
CA MET A 254 -13.40 7.08 5.99
C MET A 254 -12.92 8.30 6.78
N LEU A 255 -12.90 9.48 6.16
CA LEU A 255 -12.52 10.73 6.81
C LEU A 255 -13.42 11.08 7.98
N ALA A 256 -14.73 10.90 7.86
CA ALA A 256 -15.66 11.16 8.95
C ALA A 256 -15.35 10.28 10.18
N VAL A 257 -15.05 8.99 9.95
CA VAL A 257 -14.71 8.04 11.02
C VAL A 257 -13.38 8.42 11.68
N VAL A 258 -12.31 8.60 10.91
CA VAL A 258 -11.00 8.91 11.51
C VAL A 258 -10.98 10.29 12.17
N THR A 259 -11.76 11.25 11.68
CA THR A 259 -11.93 12.57 12.32
C THR A 259 -12.71 12.44 13.64
N ARG A 260 -13.77 11.63 13.68
CA ARG A 260 -14.52 11.34 14.92
C ARG A 260 -13.63 10.68 15.98
N LEU A 261 -12.73 9.79 15.57
CA LEU A 261 -11.87 9.02 16.46
C LEU A 261 -10.63 9.80 16.94
N GLY A 262 -9.93 10.47 16.02
CA GLY A 262 -8.63 11.11 16.28
C GLY A 262 -8.65 12.64 16.32
N GLY A 263 -9.74 13.27 15.88
CA GLY A 263 -9.80 14.70 15.59
C GLY A 263 -9.08 15.07 14.29
N GLU A 264 -9.26 16.33 13.86
CA GLU A 264 -8.47 16.89 12.77
C GLU A 264 -7.06 17.24 13.27
N PRO A 265 -5.98 16.85 12.56
CA PRO A 265 -4.63 17.22 12.96
C PRO A 265 -4.43 18.75 12.93
N PRO A 266 -3.76 19.35 13.93
CA PRO A 266 -3.43 20.77 13.91
C PRO A 266 -2.62 21.15 12.66
N ALA A 267 -2.85 22.34 12.11
CA ALA A 267 -2.12 22.87 10.94
C ALA A 267 -0.58 22.80 11.11
N ALA A 268 -0.08 23.07 12.30
CA ALA A 268 1.36 22.99 12.61
C ALA A 268 1.94 21.56 12.48
N GLU A 269 1.15 20.51 12.76
CA GLU A 269 1.59 19.12 12.59
C GLU A 269 1.58 18.70 11.12
N LEU A 270 0.75 19.33 10.28
CA LEU A 270 0.73 19.15 8.82
C LEU A 270 1.96 19.79 8.18
N GLU A 271 2.35 20.99 8.63
CA GLU A 271 3.56 21.70 8.15
C GLU A 271 4.87 21.07 8.64
N ALA A 272 4.93 20.59 9.90
CA ALA A 272 6.09 19.89 10.43
C ALA A 272 6.37 18.57 9.69
N ALA A 273 5.31 17.86 9.27
CA ALA A 273 5.45 16.66 8.45
C ALA A 273 5.95 16.98 7.03
N ALA A 274 5.50 18.08 6.44
CA ALA A 274 5.95 18.53 5.11
C ALA A 274 7.42 19.00 5.09
N THR A 275 7.91 19.56 6.20
CA THR A 275 9.29 20.08 6.32
C THR A 275 10.32 19.00 6.68
N ALA A 276 9.93 17.97 7.42
CA ALA A 276 10.80 16.82 7.71
C ALA A 276 11.11 15.98 6.45
N ASP A 277 10.29 16.07 5.41
CA ASP A 277 10.37 15.22 4.23
C ASP A 277 11.32 15.74 3.13
N GLY A 278 11.85 16.96 3.29
CA GLY A 278 12.71 17.67 2.32
C GLY A 278 14.19 17.77 2.69
N ALA A 279 14.65 17.10 3.75
CA ALA A 279 16.00 17.30 4.30
C ALA A 279 17.03 16.16 4.04
N ASP A 280 16.69 15.12 3.27
CA ASP A 280 17.64 14.03 3.00
C ASP A 280 17.69 13.68 1.51
N ALA A 281 18.51 14.43 0.77
CA ALA A 281 18.96 14.08 -0.57
C ALA A 281 20.50 14.18 -0.58
N GLY A 282 21.15 13.05 -0.31
CA GLY A 282 22.60 12.91 -0.30
C GLY A 282 23.03 11.44 -0.41
N ASP A 283 22.94 10.91 -1.64
CA ASP A 283 23.76 9.84 -2.22
C ASP A 283 23.86 8.49 -1.48
N VAL A 284 23.22 7.44 -2.02
CA VAL A 284 23.89 6.18 -2.43
C VAL A 284 22.93 5.31 -3.26
N ALA A 285 23.46 4.78 -4.35
CA ALA A 285 22.80 3.92 -5.34
C ALA A 285 22.19 2.63 -4.74
N GLY A 286 20.94 2.36 -5.10
CA GLY A 286 20.20 1.17 -4.69
C GLY A 286 20.35 0.01 -5.66
N ALA A 287 20.73 -1.15 -5.13
CA ALA A 287 20.32 -2.45 -5.62
C ALA A 287 19.50 -3.12 -4.51
N SER A 288 18.21 -3.36 -4.75
CA SER A 288 17.44 -4.31 -3.93
C SER A 288 16.19 -4.80 -4.66
N HIS A 289 16.26 -6.07 -5.04
CA HIS A 289 15.13 -6.97 -5.24
C HIS A 289 14.44 -7.29 -3.89
N GLY A 290 13.13 -7.57 -3.95
CA GLY A 290 12.56 -8.73 -3.25
C GLY A 290 11.87 -8.53 -1.89
N THR A 291 10.53 -8.58 -1.94
CA THR A 291 9.64 -9.49 -1.19
C THR A 291 9.78 -9.77 0.31
N ALA A 292 8.60 -9.71 0.95
CA ALA A 292 8.07 -10.48 2.09
C ALA A 292 7.99 -9.74 3.45
N ARG A 293 6.79 -9.28 3.81
CA ARG A 293 6.39 -9.00 5.19
C ARG A 293 4.94 -9.42 5.42
N GLY A 294 4.74 -10.16 6.51
CA GLY A 294 3.44 -10.61 6.98
C GLY A 294 3.54 -11.60 8.14
N ALA A 295 4.63 -12.36 8.24
CA ALA A 295 4.91 -13.11 9.47
C ALA A 295 5.34 -12.11 10.55
N VAL A 296 4.72 -12.18 11.74
CA VAL A 296 5.27 -11.58 12.95
C VAL A 296 6.67 -12.16 13.12
N LEU A 297 7.69 -11.42 12.70
CA LEU A 297 9.08 -11.84 12.77
C LEU A 297 9.42 -11.99 14.25
N THR A 298 9.40 -13.24 14.74
CA THR A 298 9.91 -13.52 16.06
C THR A 298 11.43 -13.35 16.03
N ARG A 299 12.04 -13.14 17.20
CA ARG A 299 13.51 -13.10 17.33
C ARG A 299 14.17 -14.30 16.63
N GLU A 300 13.53 -15.46 16.71
CA GLU A 300 14.08 -16.69 16.13
C GLU A 300 13.87 -16.79 14.62
N ASP A 301 12.84 -16.15 14.08
CA ASP A 301 12.67 -16.02 12.63
C ASP A 301 13.72 -15.07 12.05
N ALA A 302 14.02 -13.96 12.73
CA ALA A 302 15.07 -13.03 12.33
C ALA A 302 16.46 -13.71 12.33
N LEU A 303 16.78 -14.49 13.37
CA LEU A 303 18.03 -15.25 13.44
C LEU A 303 18.11 -16.34 12.34
N ARG A 304 16.98 -16.99 12.02
CA ARG A 304 16.91 -17.97 10.92
C ARG A 304 17.11 -17.33 9.54
N GLU A 305 16.64 -16.10 9.33
CA GLU A 305 16.92 -15.36 8.10
C GLU A 305 18.40 -14.98 7.98
N LEU A 306 19.04 -14.59 9.09
CA LEU A 306 20.49 -14.34 9.10
C LEU A 306 21.30 -15.60 8.78
N ASP A 307 20.90 -16.77 9.29
CA ASP A 307 21.50 -18.06 8.91
C ASP A 307 21.33 -18.35 7.40
N ARG A 308 20.13 -18.13 6.84
CA ARG A 308 19.88 -18.31 5.40
C ARG A 308 20.77 -17.40 4.54
N LEU A 309 20.98 -16.16 4.97
CA LEU A 309 21.86 -15.20 4.30
C LEU A 309 23.33 -15.61 4.42
N ALA A 310 23.76 -16.09 5.58
CA ALA A 310 25.12 -16.61 5.76
C ALA A 310 25.39 -17.77 4.79
N ASP A 311 24.47 -18.74 4.70
CA ASP A 311 24.55 -19.86 3.75
C ASP A 311 24.55 -19.39 2.29
N TYR A 312 23.80 -18.35 1.95
CA TYR A 312 23.83 -17.74 0.63
C TYR A 312 25.23 -17.21 0.30
N PHE A 313 25.80 -16.38 1.17
CA PHE A 313 27.14 -15.81 0.97
C PHE A 313 28.24 -16.87 0.92
N LYS A 314 28.13 -17.98 1.67
CA LYS A 314 29.07 -19.10 1.55
C LYS A 314 29.08 -19.74 0.16
N ARG A 315 27.92 -19.78 -0.51
CA ARG A 315 27.79 -20.36 -1.86
C ARG A 315 28.18 -19.38 -2.96
N THR A 316 27.80 -18.11 -2.82
CA THR A 316 28.01 -17.10 -3.86
C THR A 316 29.36 -16.39 -3.74
N GLU A 317 29.87 -16.23 -2.53
CA GLU A 317 31.12 -15.54 -2.21
C GLU A 317 31.93 -16.29 -1.12
N PRO A 318 32.52 -17.46 -1.41
CA PRO A 318 33.14 -18.33 -0.41
C PRO A 318 34.31 -17.69 0.38
N HIS A 319 34.89 -16.62 -0.17
CA HIS A 319 36.01 -15.89 0.43
C HIS A 319 35.58 -14.58 1.12
N SER A 320 34.28 -14.26 1.11
CA SER A 320 33.74 -13.08 1.78
C SER A 320 33.74 -13.29 3.30
N PRO A 321 34.27 -12.34 4.10
CA PRO A 321 34.20 -12.42 5.55
C PRO A 321 32.75 -12.28 6.06
N LEU A 322 31.83 -11.80 5.22
CA LEU A 322 30.46 -11.51 5.60
C LEU A 322 29.70 -12.76 6.06
N ALA A 323 29.92 -13.90 5.40
CA ALA A 323 29.32 -15.17 5.81
C ALA A 323 29.67 -15.51 7.27
N TYR A 324 30.95 -15.43 7.62
CA TYR A 324 31.43 -15.71 8.98
C TYR A 324 30.94 -14.69 10.00
N THR A 325 30.86 -13.40 9.62
CA THR A 325 30.30 -12.35 10.47
C THR A 325 28.83 -12.59 10.78
N LEU A 326 28.03 -13.03 9.80
CA LEU A 326 26.61 -13.34 10.00
C LEU A 326 26.42 -14.56 10.90
N GLU A 327 27.22 -15.61 10.72
CA GLU A 327 27.21 -16.79 11.61
C GLU A 327 27.58 -16.40 13.05
N ASP A 328 28.60 -15.57 13.23
CA ASP A 328 28.99 -15.11 14.56
C ASP A 328 27.93 -14.20 15.19
N ALA A 329 27.25 -13.37 14.37
CA ALA A 329 26.11 -12.56 14.81
C ALA A 329 24.93 -13.43 15.27
N VAL A 330 24.60 -14.51 14.55
CA VAL A 330 23.56 -15.45 14.97
C VAL A 330 23.94 -16.15 16.27
N ARG A 331 25.18 -16.63 16.37
CA ARG A 331 25.70 -17.28 17.58
C ARG A 331 25.64 -16.35 18.79
N ARG A 332 26.16 -15.13 18.69
CA ARG A 332 26.09 -14.10 19.75
C ARG A 332 24.66 -13.71 20.07
N GLY A 333 23.80 -13.64 19.04
CA GLY A 333 22.38 -13.34 19.18
C GLY A 333 21.61 -14.34 20.02
N ARG A 334 22.15 -15.54 20.27
CA ARG A 334 21.56 -16.56 21.16
C ARG A 334 22.17 -16.60 22.57
N LEU A 335 23.24 -15.87 22.84
CA LEU A 335 23.85 -15.80 24.16
C LEU A 335 22.99 -14.97 25.12
N SER A 336 23.08 -15.30 26.42
CA SER A 336 22.66 -14.38 27.47
C SER A 336 23.61 -13.18 27.52
N LEU A 337 23.13 -12.07 28.11
CA LEU A 337 23.95 -10.87 28.27
C LEU A 337 25.25 -11.15 29.06
N ALA A 338 25.20 -12.04 30.06
CA ALA A 338 26.36 -12.40 30.86
C ALA A 338 27.42 -13.15 30.03
N GLU A 339 26.99 -14.09 29.18
CA GLU A 339 27.88 -14.85 28.29
C GLU A 339 28.48 -13.96 27.19
N LEU A 340 27.65 -13.08 26.60
CA LEU A 340 28.12 -12.13 25.59
C LEU A 340 29.17 -11.17 26.16
N LEU A 341 28.94 -10.67 27.38
CA LEU A 341 29.89 -9.79 28.06
C LEU A 341 31.19 -10.52 28.45
N ALA A 342 31.12 -11.80 28.83
CA ALA A 342 32.32 -12.60 29.09
C ALA A 342 33.19 -12.79 27.82
N GLU A 343 32.56 -12.85 26.65
CA GLU A 343 33.25 -12.98 25.37
C GLU A 343 33.82 -11.65 24.85
N VAL A 344 33.08 -10.55 24.98
CA VAL A 344 33.47 -9.22 24.50
C VAL A 344 34.45 -8.52 25.45
N LEU A 345 34.33 -8.78 26.76
CA LEU A 345 35.17 -8.21 27.81
C LEU A 345 35.79 -9.35 28.64
N PRO A 346 37.01 -9.80 28.26
CA PRO A 346 37.72 -10.85 28.99
C PRO A 346 38.07 -10.44 30.43
N ASP A 347 38.27 -9.15 30.66
CA ASP A 347 38.58 -8.58 31.99
C ASP A 347 37.37 -8.69 32.94
N GLU A 348 37.56 -9.45 34.02
CA GLU A 348 36.54 -9.76 35.00
C GLU A 348 36.13 -8.54 35.85
N ASP A 349 37.07 -7.67 36.20
CA ASP A 349 36.79 -6.48 37.01
C ASP A 349 35.98 -5.45 36.21
N ALA A 350 36.33 -5.25 34.94
CA ALA A 350 35.58 -4.40 34.03
C ALA A 350 34.15 -4.91 33.78
N ARG A 351 33.99 -6.24 33.61
CA ARG A 351 32.70 -6.90 33.40
C ARG A 351 31.80 -6.78 34.64
N ASN A 352 32.33 -7.04 35.83
CA ASN A 352 31.59 -6.95 37.08
C ASN A 352 31.16 -5.52 37.40
N ALA A 353 32.00 -4.52 37.12
CA ALA A 353 31.65 -3.11 37.28
C ALA A 353 30.49 -2.69 36.35
N MET A 354 30.48 -3.18 35.11
CA MET A 354 29.43 -2.89 34.14
C MET A 354 28.09 -3.55 34.51
N LEU A 355 28.11 -4.84 34.88
CA LEU A 355 26.92 -5.55 35.37
C LEU A 355 26.32 -4.88 36.61
N SER A 356 27.17 -4.44 37.55
CA SER A 356 26.75 -3.72 38.76
C SER A 356 26.06 -2.39 38.43
N ARG A 357 26.57 -1.63 37.44
CA ARG A 357 25.94 -0.37 36.98
C ARG A 357 24.58 -0.59 36.32
N LEU A 358 24.37 -1.75 35.71
CA LEU A 358 23.10 -2.16 35.08
C LEU A 358 22.13 -2.81 36.07
N GLY A 359 22.47 -2.87 37.37
CA GLY A 359 21.61 -3.44 38.41
C GLY A 359 21.56 -4.98 38.43
N ILE A 360 22.46 -5.65 37.69
CA ILE A 360 22.55 -7.10 37.61
C ILE A 360 23.61 -7.58 38.60
N ARG A 361 23.22 -8.43 39.56
CA ARG A 361 24.17 -9.00 40.52
C ARG A 361 25.08 -9.99 39.78
N PRO A 362 26.42 -9.81 39.80
CA PRO A 362 27.32 -10.79 39.22
C PRO A 362 27.18 -12.12 39.99
N ASN A 363 27.06 -13.23 39.25
CA ASN A 363 26.98 -14.57 39.87
C ASN A 363 28.28 -14.83 40.63
N SER A 364 28.16 -14.97 41.96
CA SER A 364 29.26 -15.37 42.82
C SER A 364 29.53 -16.85 42.56
N ASN A 365 30.73 -17.18 42.09
CA ASN A 365 31.27 -18.54 42.19
C ASN A 365 32.17 -18.61 43.41
#